data_AF-A0A7S2HAL5-F1
#
_entry.id   AF-A0A7S2HAL5-F1
#
_cell.length_a   1.000
_cell.length_b   1.000
_cell.length_c   1.000
_cell.angle_alpha   90.00
_cell.angle_beta   90.00
_cell.angle_gamma   90.00
#
_symmetry.space_group_name_H-M   'P 1'
#
loop_
_entity.id
_entity.type
_entity.pdbx_description
1 polymer ?
#
loop_
_entity_poly.entity_id
_entity_poly.type
_entity_poly.pdbx_seq_one_letter_code
_entity_poly.pdbx_strand_id
1 'polypeptide(L)'
;KTDKSFFQRKLIGSISAEEIEEGTSQRPPCRFEEVSVKNPKDETIKSFSVILDVAHNPPAMEYLVAKLEASYPNKTKRFVAGFSSDKDLAKCGQLLLSSIP
;
A
#
# COMPACT_ATOMS: atom_id res chain seq x y z
N LYS A 1 36.81 6.34 36.76
CA LYS A 1 35.79 5.33 37.13
C LYS A 1 34.56 5.60 36.29
N THR A 2 34.41 4.89 35.18
CA THR A 2 33.28 5.09 34.24
C THR A 2 32.07 4.36 34.81
N ASP A 3 31.02 5.11 35.11
CA ASP A 3 29.77 4.58 35.63
C ASP A 3 29.07 3.79 34.52
N LYS A 4 29.10 2.45 34.64
CA LYS A 4 28.50 1.51 33.70
C LYS A 4 26.99 1.36 33.90
N SER A 5 26.37 2.13 34.80
CA SER A 5 24.94 2.04 35.11
C SER A 5 24.02 2.52 33.97
N PHE A 6 24.52 3.28 32.98
CA PHE A 6 23.70 3.79 31.88
C PHE A 6 23.22 2.72 30.88
N PHE A 7 23.82 1.52 30.89
CA PHE A 7 23.49 0.42 29.98
C PHE A 7 22.65 -0.70 30.63
N GLN A 8 21.99 -0.44 31.76
CA GLN A 8 20.85 -1.28 32.15
C GLN A 8 19.62 -0.92 31.32
N ARG A 9 19.66 -1.25 30.02
CA ARG A 9 18.42 -1.40 29.25
C ARG A 9 17.65 -2.53 29.91
N LYS A 10 16.61 -2.17 30.65
CA LYS A 10 15.54 -3.07 31.06
C LYS A 10 15.18 -3.89 29.81
N LEU A 11 15.51 -5.18 29.82
CA LEU A 11 15.07 -6.14 28.81
C LEU A 11 13.54 -6.15 28.89
N ILE A 12 12.91 -5.32 28.06
CA ILE A 12 11.50 -5.47 27.71
C ILE A 12 11.40 -6.92 27.20
N GLY A 13 10.45 -7.69 27.74
CA GLY A 13 10.38 -9.15 27.57
C GLY A 13 10.62 -9.61 26.13
N SER A 14 11.18 -10.80 25.97
CA SER A 14 11.39 -11.41 24.65
C SER A 14 10.06 -11.46 23.89
N ILE A 15 10.06 -10.89 22.68
CA ILE A 15 8.91 -10.94 21.77
C ILE A 15 8.84 -12.35 21.17
N SER A 16 7.69 -13.01 21.24
CA SER A 16 7.48 -14.35 20.69
C SER A 16 7.43 -14.33 19.16
N ALA A 17 7.60 -15.49 18.52
CA ALA A 17 7.49 -15.58 17.07
C ALA A 17 6.07 -15.23 16.60
N GLU A 18 5.06 -15.63 17.38
CA GLU A 18 3.65 -15.33 17.13
C GLU A 18 3.37 -13.82 17.23
N GLU A 19 3.94 -13.13 18.22
CA GLU A 19 3.80 -11.67 18.35
C GLU A 19 4.46 -10.93 17.18
N ILE A 20 5.60 -11.42 16.68
CA ILE A 20 6.25 -10.89 15.47
C ILE A 20 5.38 -11.13 14.25
N GLU A 21 4.86 -12.34 14.07
CA GLU A 21 3.98 -12.68 12.94
C GLU A 21 2.72 -11.82 12.95
N GLU A 22 2.04 -11.73 14.10
CA GLU A 22 0.85 -10.90 14.27
C GLU A 22 1.16 -9.44 13.92
N GLY A 23 2.22 -8.86 14.50
CA GLY A 23 2.59 -7.47 14.28
C GLY A 23 2.99 -7.17 12.83
N THR A 24 3.71 -8.10 12.18
CA THR A 24 4.17 -7.93 10.78
C THR A 24 3.10 -8.25 9.74
N SER A 25 2.03 -8.95 10.12
CA SER A 25 0.85 -9.18 9.28
C SER A 25 -0.04 -7.93 9.17
N GLN A 26 0.01 -7.03 10.15
CA GLN A 26 -0.78 -5.80 10.14
C GLN A 26 -0.38 -4.90 8.96
N ARG A 27 -1.38 -4.29 8.32
CA ARG A 27 -1.19 -3.32 7.24
C ARG A 27 -1.97 -2.05 7.56
N PRO A 28 -1.39 -0.85 7.33
CA PRO A 28 -2.15 0.38 7.45
C PRO A 28 -3.27 0.39 6.40
N PRO A 29 -4.41 1.04 6.68
CA PRO A 29 -5.45 1.24 5.67
C PRO A 29 -4.89 1.99 4.45
N CYS A 30 -5.44 1.70 3.28
CA CYS A 30 -5.05 2.28 2.00
C CYS A 30 -3.55 2.13 1.68
N ARG A 31 -2.95 0.99 2.01
CA ARG A 31 -1.59 0.59 1.58
C ARG A 31 -1.68 -0.68 0.74
N PHE A 32 -1.99 -0.49 -0.54
CA PHE A 32 -2.37 -1.56 -1.46
C PHE A 32 -3.43 -2.47 -0.84
N GLU A 33 -4.51 -1.86 -0.39
CA GLU A 33 -5.62 -2.56 0.26
C GLU A 33 -6.61 -3.01 -0.82
N GLU A 34 -6.90 -4.30 -0.86
CA GLU A 34 -7.82 -4.91 -1.82
C GLU A 34 -9.23 -5.01 -1.21
N VAL A 35 -10.22 -4.42 -1.89
CA VAL A 35 -11.62 -4.44 -1.49
C VAL A 35 -12.48 -5.01 -2.63
N SER A 36 -13.29 -6.01 -2.33
CA SER A 36 -14.28 -6.53 -3.28
C SER A 36 -15.59 -5.78 -3.11
N VAL A 37 -16.03 -5.09 -4.17
CA VAL A 37 -17.23 -4.26 -4.15
C VAL A 37 -18.30 -4.88 -5.06
N LYS A 38 -19.52 -5.02 -4.54
CA LYS A 38 -20.70 -5.42 -5.33
C LYS A 38 -21.26 -4.19 -6.03
N ASN A 39 -21.76 -4.36 -7.26
CA ASN A 39 -22.43 -3.25 -7.94
C ASN A 39 -23.78 -2.97 -7.25
N PRO A 40 -23.99 -1.76 -6.67
CA PRO A 40 -25.22 -1.44 -5.95
C PRO A 40 -26.42 -1.21 -6.87
N LYS A 41 -26.21 -0.98 -8.17
CA LYS A 41 -27.31 -0.67 -9.12
C LYS A 41 -27.79 -1.87 -9.91
N ASP A 42 -27.05 -2.98 -9.89
CA ASP A 42 -27.35 -4.15 -10.70
C ASP A 42 -26.82 -5.40 -10.00
N GLU A 43 -27.73 -6.19 -9.42
CA GLU A 43 -27.41 -7.45 -8.75
C GLU A 43 -26.86 -8.52 -9.71
N THR A 44 -27.00 -8.32 -11.03
CA THR A 44 -26.46 -9.22 -12.05
C THR A 44 -24.99 -8.91 -12.40
N ILE A 45 -24.51 -7.70 -12.07
CA ILE A 45 -23.13 -7.30 -12.37
C ILE A 45 -22.18 -7.89 -11.33
N LYS A 46 -21.24 -8.70 -11.84
CA LYS A 46 -20.12 -9.30 -11.10
C LYS A 46 -19.41 -8.28 -10.20
N SER A 47 -19.12 -8.68 -8.97
CA SER A 47 -18.26 -7.91 -8.05
C SER A 47 -16.94 -7.52 -8.72
N PHE A 48 -16.47 -6.31 -8.47
CA PHE A 48 -15.19 -5.82 -8.97
C PHE A 48 -14.22 -5.54 -7.82
N SER A 49 -12.94 -5.80 -8.07
CA SER A 49 -11.87 -5.50 -7.13
C SER A 49 -11.48 -4.02 -7.24
N VAL A 50 -11.41 -3.36 -6.09
CA VAL A 50 -10.91 -1.99 -5.92
C VAL A 50 -9.63 -2.07 -5.11
N ILE A 51 -8.59 -1.34 -5.53
CA ILE A 51 -7.35 -1.20 -4.77
C ILE A 51 -7.27 0.23 -4.25
N LEU A 52 -7.07 0.36 -2.94
CA LEU A 52 -6.87 1.64 -2.28
C LEU A 52 -5.39 1.80 -1.92
N ASP A 53 -4.78 2.87 -2.41
CA ASP A 53 -3.38 3.22 -2.14
C ASP A 53 -3.21 4.74 -1.97
N VAL A 54 -2.31 5.17 -1.08
CA VAL A 54 -2.01 6.59 -0.83
C VAL A 54 -0.74 7.09 -1.52
N ALA A 55 -0.18 6.33 -2.45
CA ALA A 55 0.98 6.76 -3.24
C ALA A 55 0.71 8.14 -3.88
N HIS A 56 1.61 9.08 -3.62
CA HIS A 56 1.46 10.48 -4.03
C HIS A 56 2.78 11.14 -4.42
N ASN A 57 3.86 10.36 -4.48
CA ASN A 57 5.19 10.81 -4.88
C ASN A 57 5.81 9.80 -5.86
N PRO A 58 6.75 10.20 -6.72
CA PRO A 58 7.24 9.33 -7.80
C PRO A 58 7.73 7.96 -7.34
N PRO A 59 8.56 7.82 -6.28
CA PRO A 59 9.00 6.50 -5.82
C PRO A 59 7.84 5.60 -5.38
N ALA A 60 6.86 6.12 -4.63
CA ALA A 60 5.69 5.34 -4.22
C ALA A 60 4.83 4.92 -5.42
N MET A 61 4.72 5.80 -6.42
CA MET A 61 3.99 5.49 -7.65
C MET A 61 4.68 4.40 -8.47
N GLU A 62 6.01 4.40 -8.55
CA GLU A 62 6.79 3.32 -9.19
C GLU A 62 6.53 1.97 -8.52
N TYR A 63 6.52 1.93 -7.18
CA TYR A 63 6.16 0.72 -6.44
C TYR A 63 4.71 0.28 -6.68
N LEU A 64 3.77 1.23 -6.72
CA LEU A 64 2.36 0.93 -7.00
C LEU A 64 2.21 0.30 -8.39
N VAL A 65 2.81 0.89 -9.41
CA VAL A 65 2.78 0.37 -10.79
C VAL A 65 3.40 -1.02 -10.87
N ALA A 66 4.60 -1.20 -10.30
CA ALA A 66 5.27 -2.50 -10.30
C ALA A 66 4.42 -3.58 -9.62
N LYS A 67 3.75 -3.25 -8.51
CA LYS A 67 2.89 -4.19 -7.80
C LYS A 67 1.61 -4.48 -8.57
N LEU A 68 1.00 -3.48 -9.23
CA LEU A 68 -0.16 -3.69 -10.10
C LEU A 68 0.16 -4.62 -11.27
N GLU A 69 1.34 -4.48 -11.89
CA GLU A 69 1.76 -5.37 -12.97
C GLU A 69 2.07 -6.79 -12.48
N ALA A 70 2.69 -6.93 -11.30
CA ALA A 70 2.95 -8.24 -10.71
C ALA A 70 1.66 -8.97 -10.31
N SER A 71 0.69 -8.25 -9.73
CA SER A 71 -0.55 -8.83 -9.21
C SER A 71 -1.65 -8.98 -10.27
N TYR A 72 -1.72 -8.07 -11.24
CA TYR A 72 -2.80 -8.00 -12.24
C TYR A 72 -2.31 -7.64 -13.66
N PRO A 73 -1.39 -8.41 -14.26
CA PRO A 73 -0.74 -8.05 -15.52
C PRO A 73 -1.72 -7.85 -16.68
N ASN A 74 -2.73 -8.73 -16.81
CA ASN A 74 -3.65 -8.75 -17.95
C ASN A 74 -5.06 -8.24 -17.60
N LYS A 75 -5.17 -7.32 -16.65
CA LYS A 75 -6.46 -6.73 -16.24
C LYS A 75 -6.56 -5.30 -16.73
N THR A 76 -7.70 -4.93 -17.30
CA THR A 76 -8.04 -3.53 -17.57
C THR A 76 -8.12 -2.80 -16.24
N LYS A 77 -7.28 -1.76 -16.08
CA LYS A 77 -7.23 -0.93 -14.88
C LYS A 77 -7.93 0.40 -15.15
N ARG A 78 -8.68 0.89 -14.18
CA ARG A 78 -9.27 2.24 -14.19
C ARG A 78 -8.80 2.96 -12.95
N PHE A 79 -8.27 4.16 -13.11
CA PHE A 79 -7.72 4.93 -12.02
C PHE A 79 -8.66 6.06 -11.61
N VAL A 80 -8.84 6.21 -10.30
CA VAL A 80 -9.38 7.41 -9.67
C VAL A 80 -8.26 7.94 -8.79
N ALA A 81 -7.69 9.08 -9.15
CA ALA A 81 -6.56 9.66 -8.44
C ALA A 81 -6.80 11.14 -8.15
N GLY A 82 -6.37 11.57 -6.98
CA GLY A 82 -6.34 12.96 -6.56
C GLY A 82 -5.03 13.21 -5.82
N PHE A 83 -4.35 14.31 -6.17
CA PHE A 83 -3.07 14.67 -5.59
C PHE A 83 -3.14 16.12 -5.09
N SER A 84 -2.45 16.39 -3.99
CA SER A 84 -2.20 17.77 -3.57
C SER A 84 -1.34 18.50 -4.60
N SER A 85 -1.52 19.82 -4.71
CA SER A 85 -0.85 20.64 -5.73
C SER A 85 0.68 20.75 -5.56
N ASP A 86 1.21 20.43 -4.38
CA ASP A 86 2.64 20.42 -4.07
C ASP A 86 3.37 19.16 -4.56
N LYS A 87 2.65 18.18 -5.12
CA LYS A 87 3.24 16.93 -5.62
C LYS A 87 3.69 17.06 -7.07
N ASP A 88 4.58 16.16 -7.49
CA ASP A 88 4.97 16.03 -8.89
C ASP A 88 3.85 15.34 -9.70
N LEU A 89 2.84 16.13 -10.05
CA LEU A 89 1.65 15.67 -10.77
C LEU A 89 2.00 15.08 -12.14
N ALA A 90 2.96 15.70 -12.84
CA ALA A 90 3.37 15.28 -14.17
C ALA A 90 3.97 13.87 -14.13
N LYS A 91 4.93 13.64 -13.21
CA LYS A 91 5.57 12.32 -13.09
C LYS A 91 4.62 11.27 -12.54
N CYS A 92 3.81 11.59 -11.53
CA CYS A 92 2.84 10.66 -10.98
C CYS A 92 1.79 10.23 -12.01
N GLY A 93 1.28 11.18 -12.81
CA GLY A 93 0.35 10.90 -13.90
C GLY A 93 0.96 10.00 -14.98
N GLN A 94 2.20 10.28 -15.41
CA GLN A 94 2.92 9.44 -16.36
C GLN A 94 3.10 8.00 -15.86
N LEU A 95 3.45 7.84 -14.58
CA LEU A 95 3.61 6.51 -13.98
C LEU A 95 2.28 5.73 -13.96
N LEU A 96 1.16 6.35 -13.57
CA LEU A 96 -0.15 5.69 -13.63
C LEU A 96 -0.49 5.22 -15.04
N LEU A 97 -0.33 6.10 -16.03
CA LEU A 97 -0.63 5.78 -17.42
C LEU A 97 0.26 4.66 -17.97
N SER A 98 1.48 4.50 -17.46
CA SER A 98 2.39 3.42 -17.87
C SER A 98 1.93 2.01 -17.46
N SER A 99 0.98 1.92 -16.52
CA SER A 99 0.40 0.63 -16.06
C SER A 99 -0.83 0.18 -16.85
N ILE A 100 -1.23 0.97 -17.85
CA ILE A 100 -2.34 0.66 -18.74
C ILE A 100 -1.76 0.05 -20.03
N PRO A 101 -2.25 -1.13 -20.48
CA PRO A 101 -1.84 -1.74 -21.74
C PRO A 101 -2.20 -0.89 -22.97
#